data_AF-A0A9D1I9E0-F1
#
_entry.id   AF-A0A9D1I9E0-F1
#
_cell.length_a   1.000
_cell.length_b   1.000
_cell.length_c   1.000
_cell.angle_alpha   90.00
_cell.angle_beta   90.00
_cell.angle_gamma   90.00
#
_symmetry.space_group_name_H-M   'P 1'
#
loop_
_entity.id
_entity.type
_entity.pdbx_description
1 polymer ?
#
loop_
_entity_poly.entity_id
_entity_poly.type
_entity_poly.pdbx_seq_one_letter_code
_entity_poly.pdbx_strand_id
1 'polypeptide(L)'
;MAAGFKRRGIQVECVQTDNGFAFTNRFSNSKKDLPTHFELTAARLGIRHKLIRPYTPRHNGKVERSHREDQKRFYDSHRFFSLADSSVQLTAH
;
A
#
# COMPACT_ATOMS: atom_id res chain seq x y z
N MET A 1 7.80 -2.51 3.18
CA MET A 1 7.84 -1.02 3.13
C MET A 1 8.66 -0.40 4.27
N ALA A 2 8.28 -0.57 5.55
CA ALA A 2 8.95 0.11 6.68
C ALA A 2 10.47 -0.13 6.74
N ALA A 3 10.94 -1.36 6.50
CA ALA A 3 12.37 -1.68 6.44
C ALA A 3 13.13 -0.87 5.36
N GLY A 4 12.49 -0.58 4.23
CA GLY A 4 13.10 0.21 3.15
C GLY A 4 13.26 1.69 3.50
N PHE A 5 12.32 2.25 4.27
CA PHE A 5 12.44 3.62 4.80
C PHE A 5 13.49 3.69 5.91
N LYS A 6 13.49 2.72 6.82
CA LYS A 6 14.48 2.62 7.90
C LYS A 6 15.91 2.56 7.36
N ARG A 7 16.16 1.78 6.30
CA ARG A 7 17.48 1.73 5.62
C ARG A 7 17.93 3.08 5.05
N ARG A 8 17.00 3.99 4.76
CA ARG A 8 17.28 5.34 4.26
C ARG A 8 17.26 6.39 5.37
N GLY A 9 17.24 5.99 6.64
CA GLY A 9 17.20 6.89 7.79
C GLY A 9 15.85 7.57 8.00
N ILE A 10 14.78 7.12 7.32
CA ILE A 10 13.44 7.71 7.43
C ILE A 10 12.63 6.91 8.45
N GLN A 11 12.26 7.56 9.56
CA GLN A 11 11.31 7.01 10.51
C GLN A 11 9.89 7.24 10.01
N VAL A 12 9.12 6.14 9.89
CA VAL A 12 7.72 6.20 9.49
C VAL A 12 6.87 6.30 10.75
N GLU A 13 6.29 7.46 11.00
CA GLU A 13 5.43 7.68 12.17
C GLU A 13 3.98 7.25 11.92
N CYS A 14 3.51 7.42 10.68
CA CYS A 14 2.12 7.23 10.33
C CYS A 14 1.98 6.70 8.90
N VAL A 15 1.02 5.81 8.71
CA VAL A 15 0.56 5.36 7.39
C VAL A 15 -0.91 5.70 7.22
N GLN A 16 -1.26 6.31 6.08
CA GLN A 16 -2.65 6.59 5.74
C GLN A 16 -3.11 5.63 4.64
N THR A 17 -4.23 4.93 4.85
CA THR A 17 -4.80 3.98 3.87
C THR A 17 -6.28 4.29 3.62
N ASP A 18 -6.82 3.68 2.56
CA ASP A 18 -8.26 3.59 2.38
C ASP A 18 -8.89 2.61 3.40
N ASN A 19 -10.20 2.39 3.26
CA ASN A 19 -10.95 1.47 4.12
C ASN A 19 -11.12 0.06 3.50
N GLY A 20 -10.22 -0.33 2.58
CA GLY A 20 -10.22 -1.66 1.98
C GLY A 20 -9.89 -2.75 3.00
N PHE A 21 -10.44 -3.94 2.80
CA PHE A 21 -10.25 -5.10 3.69
C PHE A 21 -8.81 -5.58 3.83
N ALA A 22 -7.92 -5.17 2.91
CA ALA A 22 -6.49 -5.41 3.04
C ALA A 22 -5.86 -4.65 4.23
N PHE A 23 -6.46 -3.53 4.64
CA PHE A 23 -5.91 -2.63 5.65
C PHE A 23 -6.73 -2.55 6.93
N THR A 24 -8.04 -2.79 6.87
CA THR A 24 -8.90 -2.73 8.05
C THR A 24 -10.14 -3.60 7.91
N ASN A 25 -10.62 -4.13 9.03
CA ASN A 25 -11.90 -4.85 9.10
C ASN A 25 -13.08 -3.97 9.53
N ARG A 26 -12.92 -2.64 9.56
CA ARG A 26 -13.93 -1.68 10.03
C ARG A 26 -15.33 -1.87 9.41
N PHE A 27 -15.39 -2.28 8.15
CA PHE A 27 -16.65 -2.52 7.41
C PHE A 27 -16.96 -4.01 7.23
N SER A 28 -16.31 -4.90 7.98
CA SER A 28 -16.59 -6.33 7.96
C SER A 28 -17.78 -6.63 8.86
N ASN A 29 -18.74 -7.42 8.38
CA ASN A 29 -19.89 -7.84 9.19
C ASN A 29 -19.53 -8.91 10.24
N SER A 30 -18.51 -9.72 10.00
CA SER A 30 -18.15 -10.87 10.86
C SER A 30 -16.78 -10.73 11.55
N LYS A 31 -15.92 -9.82 11.08
CA LYS A 31 -14.54 -9.69 11.58
C LYS A 31 -14.23 -8.29 12.13
N LYS A 32 -15.26 -7.48 12.41
CA LYS A 32 -15.12 -6.07 12.80
C LYS A 32 -14.16 -5.85 13.98
N ASP A 33 -14.23 -6.74 14.97
CA ASP A 33 -13.43 -6.65 16.20
C ASP A 33 -12.06 -7.34 16.08
N LEU A 34 -11.77 -7.98 14.95
CA LEU A 34 -10.49 -8.63 14.68
C LEU A 34 -9.59 -7.67 13.91
N PRO A 35 -8.39 -7.33 14.40
CA PRO A 35 -7.45 -6.54 13.64
C PRO A 35 -6.93 -7.33 12.44
N THR A 36 -6.72 -6.64 11.32
CA THR A 36 -6.05 -7.21 10.15
C THR A 36 -4.57 -7.46 10.44
N HIS A 37 -3.92 -8.31 9.63
CA HIS A 37 -2.47 -8.48 9.68
C HIS A 37 -1.72 -7.15 9.48
N PHE A 38 -2.29 -6.23 8.71
CA PHE A 38 -1.74 -4.90 8.51
C PHE A 38 -1.78 -4.07 9.80
N GLU A 39 -2.94 -3.95 10.44
CA GLU A 39 -3.12 -3.25 11.72
C GLU A 39 -2.20 -3.83 12.81
N LEU A 40 -2.13 -5.16 12.92
CA LEU A 40 -1.22 -5.83 13.86
C LEU A 40 0.24 -5.50 13.60
N THR A 41 0.66 -5.48 12.33
CA THR A 41 2.05 -5.18 11.97
C THR A 41 2.39 -3.71 12.20
N ALA A 42 1.49 -2.79 11.86
CA ALA A 42 1.66 -1.36 12.11
C ALA A 42 1.79 -1.08 13.61
N ALA A 43 0.93 -1.68 14.44
CA ALA A 43 1.00 -1.58 15.89
C ALA A 43 2.34 -2.11 16.46
N ARG A 44 2.78 -3.30 16.02
CA ARG A 44 4.07 -3.88 16.43
C ARG A 44 5.27 -3.00 16.06
N LEU A 45 5.18 -2.26 14.96
CA LEU A 45 6.23 -1.34 14.50
C LEU A 45 6.09 0.06 15.11
N GLY A 46 5.10 0.33 15.96
CA GLY A 46 4.84 1.65 16.53
C GLY A 46 4.37 2.67 15.49
N ILE A 47 3.85 2.23 14.36
CA ILE A 47 3.38 3.09 13.27
C ILE A 47 1.89 3.36 13.45
N ARG A 48 1.50 4.63 13.51
CA ARG A 48 0.10 5.02 13.58
C ARG A 48 -0.61 4.71 12.26
N HIS A 49 -1.67 3.92 12.32
CA HIS A 49 -2.53 3.67 11.17
C HIS A 49 -3.69 4.67 11.14
N LYS A 50 -3.78 5.45 10.05
CA LYS A 50 -4.83 6.45 9.84
C LYS A 50 -5.69 6.06 8.65
N LEU A 51 -6.97 5.82 8.87
CA LEU A 51 -7.93 5.59 7.80
C LEU A 51 -8.40 6.92 7.21
N ILE A 52 -8.58 6.98 5.89
CA ILE A 52 -9.32 8.10 5.27
C ILE A 52 -10.78 8.08 5.73
N ARG A 53 -11.43 9.24 5.68
CA ARG A 53 -12.84 9.36 6.02
C ARG A 53 -13.68 8.52 5.03
N PRO A 54 -14.71 7.79 5.48
CA PRO A 54 -15.59 7.08 4.54
C PRO A 54 -16.13 8.04 3.48
N TYR A 55 -16.30 7.54 2.25
CA TYR A 55 -16.81 8.31 1.10
C TYR A 55 -15.96 9.53 0.69
N THR A 56 -14.63 9.47 0.90
CA THR A 56 -13.70 10.52 0.43
C THR A 56 -12.68 10.00 -0.60
N PRO A 57 -13.14 9.53 -1.78
CA PRO A 57 -12.26 8.95 -2.80
C PRO A 57 -11.18 9.91 -3.29
N ARG A 58 -11.40 11.23 -3.18
CA ARG A 58 -10.40 12.27 -3.53
C ARG A 58 -9.07 12.10 -2.80
N HIS A 59 -9.04 11.52 -1.59
CA HIS A 59 -7.78 11.27 -0.88
C HIS A 59 -6.93 10.17 -1.52
N ASN A 60 -7.53 9.33 -2.37
CA ASN A 60 -6.82 8.27 -3.08
C ASN A 60 -6.18 8.75 -4.39
N GLY A 61 -6.45 9.99 -4.82
CA GLY A 61 -6.02 10.49 -6.12
C GLY A 61 -4.51 10.50 -6.35
N LYS A 62 -3.68 10.55 -5.28
CA LYS A 62 -2.21 10.42 -5.41
C LYS A 62 -1.82 9.00 -5.82
N VAL A 63 -2.42 7.99 -5.20
CA VAL A 63 -2.17 6.57 -5.49
C VAL A 63 -2.69 6.23 -6.88
N GLU A 64 -3.91 6.65 -7.19
CA GLU A 64 -4.52 6.45 -8.52
C GLU A 64 -3.71 7.12 -9.64
N ARG A 65 -3.17 8.32 -9.37
CA ARG A 65 -2.24 8.98 -10.30
C ARG A 65 -0.95 8.16 -10.48
N SER A 66 -0.35 7.65 -9.39
CA SER A 66 0.84 6.81 -9.47
C SER A 66 0.58 5.59 -10.33
N HIS A 67 -0.50 4.83 -10.05
CA HIS A 67 -0.85 3.64 -10.83
C HIS A 67 -1.04 3.96 -12.32
N ARG A 68 -1.64 5.10 -12.65
CA ARG A 68 -1.79 5.52 -14.05
C ARG A 68 -0.44 5.84 -14.71
N GLU A 69 0.48 6.49 -13.99
CA GLU A 69 1.81 6.77 -14.54
C GLU A 69 2.65 5.48 -14.67
N ASP A 70 2.54 4.57 -13.72
CA ASP A 70 3.18 3.25 -13.78
C ASP A 70 2.63 2.45 -14.97
N GLN A 71 1.32 2.50 -15.21
CA GLN A 71 0.68 1.90 -16.38
C GLN A 71 1.28 2.44 -17.68
N LYS A 72 1.29 3.76 -17.85
CA LYS A 72 1.79 4.43 -19.06
C LYS A 72 3.27 4.18 -19.33
N ARG A 73 4.09 4.21 -18.29
CA ARG A 73 5.56 4.19 -18.42
C ARG A 73 6.10 2.77 -18.54
N PHE A 74 5.45 1.81 -17.91
CA PHE A 74 6.00 0.46 -17.77
C PHE A 74 5.04 -0.60 -18.30
N TYR A 75 3.81 -0.70 -17.76
CA TYR A 75 2.94 -1.84 -18.04
C TYR A 75 2.28 -1.83 -19.43
N ASP A 76 2.15 -0.68 -20.09
CA ASP A 76 1.62 -0.59 -21.46
C ASP A 76 2.60 -1.16 -22.51
N SER A 77 3.91 -1.13 -22.22
CA SER A 77 4.98 -1.56 -23.12
C SER A 77 5.67 -2.85 -22.70
N HIS A 78 5.56 -3.25 -21.43
CA HIS A 78 6.25 -4.42 -20.88
C HIS A 78 5.24 -5.48 -20.41
N ARG A 79 5.52 -6.73 -20.78
CA ARG A 79 4.82 -7.92 -20.27
C ARG A 79 5.84 -8.84 -19.63
N PHE A 80 5.44 -9.43 -18.50
CA PHE A 80 6.25 -10.38 -17.76
C PHE A 80 5.48 -11.68 -17.57
N PHE A 81 6.20 -12.79 -17.64
CA PHE A 81 5.63 -14.14 -17.55
C PHE A 81 5.84 -14.78 -16.17
N SER A 82 6.60 -14.11 -15.29
CA SER A 82 6.81 -14.51 -13.89
C SER A 82 7.22 -13.32 -13.01
N LEU A 83 7.19 -13.51 -11.69
CA LEU A 83 7.66 -12.49 -10.72
C LEU A 83 9.18 -12.26 -10.78
N ALA A 84 9.95 -13.28 -11.16
CA ALA A 84 11.39 -13.13 -11.36
C ALA A 84 11.67 -12.25 -12.58
N ASP A 85 10.96 -12.51 -13.68
CA ASP A 85 11.03 -11.75 -14.92
C ASP A 85 10.65 -10.27 -14.69
N SER A 86 9.56 -10.00 -13.95
CA SER A 86 9.19 -8.61 -13.64
C SER A 86 10.25 -7.87 -12.82
N SER A 87 10.94 -8.55 -11.90
CA SER A 87 12.00 -7.95 -11.07
C SER A 87 13.23 -7.58 -11.90
N VAL A 88 13.61 -8.43 -12.86
CA VAL A 88 14.71 -8.16 -13.80
C VAL A 88 14.36 -6.96 -14.69
N GLN A 89 13.16 -6.95 -15.29
CA GLN A 89 12.72 -5.86 -16.15
C GLN A 89 12.60 -4.53 -15.39
N LEU A 90 12.10 -4.53 -14.16
CA LEU A 90 12.04 -3.33 -13.30
C LEU A 90 13.41 -2.79 -12.88
N THR A 91 14.45 -3.64 -12.85
CA THR A 91 15.81 -3.21 -12.50
C THR A 91 16.53 -2.60 -13.71
N ALA A 92 16.17 -3.02 -14.92
CA ALA A 92 16.74 -2.52 -16.17
C ALA A 92 16.13 -1.18 -16.65
N HIS A 93 14.98 -0.78 -16.10
CA HIS A 93 14.25 0.45 -16.42
C HIS A 93 14.55 1.56 -15.40
#